data_AF-A0A7X3IGQ0-F1
#
_entry.id   AF-A0A7X3IGQ0-F1
#
_cell.length_a   1.000
_cell.length_b   1.000
_cell.length_c   1.000
_cell.angle_alpha   90.00
_cell.angle_beta   90.00
_cell.angle_gamma   90.00
#
_symmetry.space_group_name_H-M   'P 1'
#
loop_
_entity.id
_entity.type
_entity.pdbx_description
1 polymer ?
#
loop_
_entity_poly.entity_id
_entity_poly.type
_entity_poly.pdbx_seq_one_letter_code
_entity_poly.pdbx_strand_id
1 'polypeptide(L)'
;MKKKTIMMMKLGAVGCAAMIGVSAASMPVNAMASAPTATNAAVSTNVHAAVPIVAGVKVEEKVLTTDSKNLTVNIKVPQLTGMQDARYQDELNDIILSHAQKDLAQWEKDAAETAKKAQANHLEFHPYDLYITYKLKSDGTGSPAGVLSLEVITEGSEGGTSMPRIDTYNVKNTSEAERVTLEDLLGANYKEKLDADILAQMKQDPDKYFFEDYKGTFTEQSFYIENGELVIVFPKYSIAAGYVGSPEFRFSLKNDPSPETKPNDVKPEAAVKLDLKKVTAYTGVHGVRMVSLRDVAQQLSYELKWDAATKSAELKKDAQWTRVSLGKDSYFFAKMAPKTLGAAPMLQNNKLYVPIQFVTDILNVQVQD
;
A
#
# COMPACT_ATOMS: atom_id res chain seq x y z
N MET A 1 -23.56 -25.31 49.54
CA MET A 1 -22.08 -25.31 49.64
C MET A 1 -21.55 -24.24 48.67
N LYS A 2 -21.39 -22.97 49.08
CA LYS A 2 -20.11 -22.26 49.40
C LYS A 2 -18.92 -22.75 48.54
N LYS A 3 -18.56 -22.01 47.47
CA LYS A 3 -17.63 -20.84 47.36
C LYS A 3 -16.15 -21.25 47.26
N LYS A 4 -15.48 -20.89 46.15
CA LYS A 4 -14.58 -19.70 46.09
C LYS A 4 -13.95 -19.52 44.71
N THR A 5 -14.19 -18.34 44.14
CA THR A 5 -13.41 -17.68 43.09
C THR A 5 -12.18 -17.02 43.71
N ILE A 6 -11.04 -16.99 43.01
CA ILE A 6 -9.93 -16.09 43.31
C ILE A 6 -9.57 -15.32 42.04
N MET A 7 -9.35 -14.02 42.24
CA MET A 7 -9.08 -12.94 41.29
C MET A 7 -7.83 -12.19 41.80
N MET A 8 -7.19 -11.41 40.91
CA MET A 8 -6.16 -10.37 41.17
C MET A 8 -4.71 -10.88 41.41
N MET A 9 -3.63 -10.18 41.03
CA MET A 9 -3.42 -8.78 40.60
C MET A 9 -2.06 -8.63 39.87
N LYS A 10 -1.89 -7.54 39.10
CA LYS A 10 -0.62 -7.04 38.53
C LYS A 10 0.20 -6.25 39.57
N LEU A 11 1.54 -6.29 39.48
CA LEU A 11 2.56 -5.27 39.84
C LEU A 11 3.91 -5.86 39.36
N GLY A 12 4.91 -5.18 38.78
CA GLY A 12 5.24 -3.77 38.68
C GLY A 12 6.70 -3.56 39.11
N ALA A 13 7.55 -3.10 38.17
CA ALA A 13 8.74 -2.24 38.36
C ALA A 13 10.08 -2.77 38.94
N VAL A 14 11.13 -2.49 38.15
CA VAL A 14 12.38 -1.77 38.52
C VAL A 14 13.42 -2.48 39.41
N GLY A 15 14.69 -2.40 38.99
CA GLY A 15 15.79 -2.20 39.94
C GLY A 15 17.08 -2.97 39.64
N CYS A 16 18.06 -2.23 39.10
CA CYS A 16 19.47 -2.60 39.02
C CYS A 16 20.06 -3.04 40.38
N ALA A 17 20.99 -3.99 40.37
CA ALA A 17 22.14 -4.00 41.29
C ALA A 17 23.29 -4.85 40.73
N ALA A 18 24.47 -4.23 40.72
CA ALA A 18 25.74 -4.74 40.27
C ALA A 18 26.43 -5.64 41.31
N MET A 19 27.38 -6.45 40.84
CA MET A 19 28.53 -6.97 41.61
C MET A 19 29.74 -6.94 40.66
N ILE A 20 30.58 -5.90 40.71
CA ILE A 20 31.83 -5.77 41.49
C ILE A 20 32.90 -6.80 41.09
N GLY A 21 33.97 -6.28 40.48
CA GLY A 21 35.32 -6.83 40.49
C GLY A 21 36.31 -5.66 40.43
N VAL A 22 36.94 -5.35 41.57
CA VAL A 22 37.93 -4.27 41.77
C VAL A 22 39.33 -4.88 41.79
N SER A 23 40.29 -4.20 41.17
CA SER A 23 41.71 -4.04 41.61
C SER A 23 42.33 -2.95 40.71
N ALA A 24 42.41 -1.68 41.10
CA ALA A 24 43.30 -1.02 42.07
C ALA A 24 44.76 -0.86 41.60
N ALA A 25 45.10 0.34 41.11
CA ALA A 25 46.39 0.99 41.35
C ALA A 25 46.22 2.52 41.18
N SER A 26 46.82 3.27 42.09
CA SER A 26 46.50 4.65 42.49
C SER A 26 47.52 5.70 42.02
N MET A 27 46.99 6.87 41.58
CA MET A 27 47.43 8.28 41.83
C MET A 27 48.75 8.84 41.21
N PRO A 28 49.00 10.18 41.21
CA PRO A 28 48.13 11.38 41.10
C PRO A 28 48.68 12.50 40.12
N VAL A 29 47.82 13.33 39.48
CA VAL A 29 47.53 14.79 39.68
C VAL A 29 48.53 15.85 39.14
N ASN A 30 47.96 16.80 38.37
CA ASN A 30 48.39 18.17 37.98
C ASN A 30 49.59 18.31 37.00
N ALA A 31 49.65 19.26 36.05
CA ALA A 31 49.06 20.60 35.98
C ALA A 31 48.96 21.13 34.53
N MET A 32 48.03 22.07 34.34
CA MET A 32 48.03 23.26 33.45
C MET A 32 49.03 23.36 32.28
N ALA A 33 48.51 23.66 31.09
CA ALA A 33 48.91 24.86 30.33
C ALA A 33 47.94 25.15 29.17
N SER A 34 47.64 26.43 29.04
CA SER A 34 46.79 27.07 28.04
C SER A 34 47.37 27.01 26.61
N ALA A 35 46.48 27.27 25.65
CA ALA A 35 46.66 27.31 24.19
C ALA A 35 47.89 28.08 23.66
N PRO A 36 48.17 27.90 22.36
CA PRO A 36 47.83 29.01 21.47
C PRO A 36 47.03 28.60 20.23
N THR A 37 46.16 29.52 19.81
CA THR A 37 45.50 29.61 18.51
C THR A 37 46.53 29.69 17.38
N ALA A 38 46.30 28.92 16.31
CA ALA A 38 46.85 29.19 14.98
C ALA A 38 45.76 28.99 13.92
N THR A 39 45.68 29.99 13.06
CA THR A 39 44.71 30.27 12.00
C THR A 39 44.76 29.33 10.79
N ASN A 40 43.57 29.09 10.23
CA ASN A 40 43.21 28.81 8.83
C ASN A 40 44.10 27.92 7.95
N ALA A 41 43.54 26.78 7.56
CA ALA A 41 43.59 26.31 6.17
C ALA A 41 42.27 25.58 5.83
N ALA A 42 41.39 26.24 5.09
CA ALA A 42 40.28 25.59 4.43
C ALA A 42 40.85 24.72 3.29
N VAL A 43 40.84 23.40 3.47
CA VAL A 43 41.10 22.44 2.39
C VAL A 43 39.75 21.99 1.87
N SER A 44 39.36 22.53 0.72
CA SER A 44 38.27 22.00 -0.09
C SER A 44 38.67 20.62 -0.62
N THR A 45 38.32 19.55 0.09
CA THR A 45 38.32 18.21 -0.49
C THR A 45 36.98 17.98 -1.17
N ASN A 46 36.99 18.05 -2.51
CA ASN A 46 35.96 17.43 -3.33
C ASN A 46 36.05 15.91 -3.11
N VAL A 47 35.37 15.41 -2.08
CA VAL A 47 35.02 14.00 -1.98
C VAL A 47 33.85 13.80 -2.93
N HIS A 48 34.15 13.45 -4.19
CA HIS A 48 33.21 12.63 -4.93
C HIS A 48 33.11 11.33 -4.11
N ALA A 49 32.09 11.26 -3.26
CA ALA A 49 31.70 10.02 -2.63
C ALA A 49 31.41 9.05 -3.76
N ALA A 50 32.30 8.09 -3.99
CA ALA A 50 31.99 6.95 -4.81
C ALA A 50 30.74 6.34 -4.19
N VAL A 51 29.64 6.33 -4.94
CA VAL A 51 28.39 5.70 -4.51
C VAL A 51 28.77 4.28 -4.11
N PRO A 52 28.50 3.84 -2.86
CA PRO A 52 28.83 2.49 -2.45
C PRO A 52 28.13 1.53 -3.42
N ILE A 53 28.91 0.68 -4.07
CA ILE A 53 28.39 -0.37 -4.94
C ILE A 53 27.55 -1.27 -4.03
N VAL A 54 26.22 -1.17 -4.14
CA VAL A 54 25.29 -2.03 -3.40
C VAL A 54 25.54 -3.45 -3.90
N ALA A 55 26.05 -4.33 -3.05
CA ALA A 55 26.12 -5.74 -3.36
C ALA A 55 24.68 -6.30 -3.40
N GLY A 56 24.33 -7.01 -4.47
CA GLY A 56 23.00 -7.58 -4.63
C GLY A 56 22.67 -8.61 -3.57
N VAL A 57 21.42 -8.57 -3.10
CA VAL A 57 20.86 -9.57 -2.18
C VAL A 57 20.81 -10.92 -2.89
N LYS A 58 21.18 -11.99 -2.18
CA LYS A 58 21.15 -13.36 -2.70
C LYS A 58 20.02 -14.14 -2.05
N VAL A 59 19.69 -15.28 -2.64
CA VAL A 59 18.68 -16.20 -2.11
C VAL A 59 19.29 -17.59 -1.93
N GLU A 60 19.04 -18.17 -0.76
CA GLU A 60 19.25 -19.58 -0.47
C GLU A 60 17.90 -20.30 -0.36
N GLU A 61 17.84 -21.55 -0.84
CA GLU A 61 16.60 -22.33 -0.79
C GLU A 61 16.49 -23.11 0.52
N LYS A 62 15.38 -22.94 1.23
CA LYS A 62 14.95 -23.85 2.29
C LYS A 62 13.85 -24.76 1.76
N VAL A 63 14.14 -26.05 1.67
CA VAL A 63 13.20 -27.06 1.18
C VAL A 63 12.33 -27.55 2.34
N LEU A 64 11.01 -27.59 2.14
CA LEU A 64 10.07 -28.28 3.03
C LEU A 64 9.62 -29.59 2.40
N THR A 65 9.49 -30.63 3.22
CA THR A 65 9.10 -31.98 2.81
C THR A 65 7.94 -32.47 3.68
N THR A 66 7.22 -33.48 3.20
CA THR A 66 6.18 -34.19 3.96
C THR A 66 6.32 -35.69 3.78
N ASP A 67 5.91 -36.45 4.80
CA ASP A 67 5.74 -37.91 4.74
C ASP A 67 4.28 -38.32 4.44
N SER A 68 3.41 -37.34 4.16
CA SER A 68 2.01 -37.58 3.82
C SER A 68 1.88 -38.44 2.57
N LYS A 69 1.03 -39.48 2.64
CA LYS A 69 0.65 -40.28 1.46
C LYS A 69 -0.46 -39.63 0.63
N ASN A 70 -1.11 -38.61 1.18
CA ASN A 70 -2.27 -37.95 0.58
C ASN A 70 -1.89 -36.63 -0.09
N LEU A 71 -0.62 -36.20 0.02
CA LEU A 71 -0.12 -34.93 -0.50
C LEU A 71 1.30 -35.13 -1.04
N THR A 72 1.51 -34.75 -2.30
CA THR A 72 2.83 -34.60 -2.92
C THR A 72 3.25 -33.14 -2.84
N VAL A 73 4.52 -32.87 -2.51
CA VAL A 73 5.02 -31.50 -2.35
C VAL A 73 6.30 -31.24 -3.12
N ASN A 74 6.45 -30.01 -3.62
CA ASN A 74 7.72 -29.44 -4.06
C ASN A 74 7.78 -27.99 -3.58
N ILE A 75 8.33 -27.80 -2.39
CA ILE A 75 8.31 -26.52 -1.67
C ILE A 75 9.74 -25.99 -1.54
N LYS A 76 10.00 -24.88 -2.22
CA LYS A 76 11.25 -24.13 -2.19
C LYS A 76 10.99 -22.75 -1.62
N VAL A 77 11.34 -22.57 -0.35
CA VAL A 77 11.14 -21.31 0.37
C VAL A 77 12.40 -20.45 0.22
N PRO A 78 12.31 -19.23 -0.32
CA PRO A 78 13.47 -18.34 -0.42
C PRO A 78 13.88 -17.82 0.96
N GLN A 79 15.18 -17.80 1.22
CA GLN A 79 15.80 -17.15 2.37
C GLN A 79 16.82 -16.14 1.86
N LEU A 80 16.57 -14.87 2.13
CA LEU A 80 17.38 -13.73 1.70
C LEU A 80 18.68 -13.67 2.51
N THR A 81 19.78 -13.35 1.84
CA THR A 81 21.08 -13.09 2.46
C THR A 81 21.74 -11.85 1.88
N GLY A 82 22.47 -11.10 2.71
CA GLY A 82 23.21 -9.91 2.29
C GLY A 82 22.39 -8.61 2.29
N MET A 83 21.26 -8.55 3.00
CA MET A 83 20.57 -7.29 3.26
C MET A 83 21.38 -6.40 4.21
N GLN A 84 21.21 -5.08 4.11
CA GLN A 84 21.89 -4.10 4.95
C GLN A 84 21.31 -4.07 6.37
N ASP A 85 20.00 -4.28 6.51
CA ASP A 85 19.31 -4.44 7.79
C ASP A 85 19.13 -5.94 8.09
N ALA A 86 20.02 -6.49 8.92
CA ALA A 86 19.99 -7.90 9.30
C ALA A 86 18.73 -8.28 10.09
N ARG A 87 18.17 -7.35 10.88
CA ARG A 87 16.96 -7.62 11.67
C ARG A 87 15.75 -7.76 10.75
N TYR A 88 15.61 -6.84 9.79
CA TYR A 88 14.53 -6.92 8.80
C TYR A 88 14.67 -8.16 7.93
N GLN A 89 15.90 -8.53 7.54
CA GLN A 89 16.18 -9.76 6.79
C GLN A 89 15.64 -11.00 7.52
N ASP A 90 15.99 -11.14 8.80
CA ASP A 90 15.57 -12.27 9.62
C ASP A 90 14.03 -12.29 9.78
N GLU A 91 13.42 -11.13 10.03
CA GLU A 91 11.96 -11.00 10.12
C GLU A 91 11.25 -11.40 8.82
N LEU A 92 11.74 -10.92 7.66
CA LEU A 92 11.15 -11.26 6.36
C LEU A 92 11.33 -12.74 6.03
N ASN A 93 12.52 -13.30 6.28
CA ASN A 93 12.79 -14.73 6.09
C ASN A 93 11.87 -15.60 6.95
N ASP A 94 11.64 -15.20 8.21
CA ASP A 94 10.73 -15.88 9.13
C ASP A 94 9.27 -15.77 8.68
N ILE A 95 8.82 -14.60 8.18
CA ILE A 95 7.47 -14.43 7.63
C ILE A 95 7.24 -15.37 6.45
N ILE A 96 8.14 -15.38 5.47
CA ILE A 96 8.02 -16.20 4.26
C ILE A 96 8.00 -17.68 4.63
N LEU A 97 8.91 -18.11 5.52
CA LEU A 97 8.96 -19.50 6.00
C LEU A 97 7.70 -19.88 6.78
N SER A 98 7.21 -19.01 7.66
CA SER A 98 6.00 -19.25 8.46
C SER A 98 4.77 -19.41 7.55
N HIS A 99 4.65 -18.61 6.50
CA HIS A 99 3.57 -18.75 5.51
C HIS A 99 3.64 -20.12 4.82
N ALA A 100 4.79 -20.49 4.27
CA ALA A 100 4.96 -21.78 3.60
C ALA A 100 4.68 -22.98 4.53
N GLN A 101 5.09 -22.90 5.80
CA GLN A 101 4.79 -23.93 6.80
C GLN A 101 3.29 -24.03 7.13
N LYS A 102 2.59 -22.88 7.23
CA LYS A 102 1.14 -22.85 7.44
C LYS A 102 0.39 -23.42 6.24
N ASP A 103 0.82 -23.08 5.03
CA ASP A 103 0.25 -23.65 3.81
C ASP A 103 0.43 -25.16 3.77
N LEU A 104 1.66 -25.66 4.01
CA LEU A 104 1.92 -27.10 4.07
C LEU A 104 1.02 -27.80 5.10
N ALA A 105 0.96 -27.30 6.33
CA ALA A 105 0.14 -27.89 7.38
C ALA A 105 -1.36 -27.90 7.05
N GLN A 106 -1.84 -26.84 6.40
CA GLN A 106 -3.23 -26.73 5.96
C GLN A 106 -3.53 -27.74 4.84
N TRP A 107 -2.66 -27.85 3.84
CA TRP A 107 -2.81 -28.82 2.75
C TRP A 107 -2.72 -30.27 3.22
N GLU A 108 -1.83 -30.58 4.17
CA GLU A 108 -1.75 -31.91 4.78
C GLU A 108 -3.06 -32.28 5.48
N LYS A 109 -3.63 -31.34 6.24
CA LYS A 109 -4.90 -31.51 6.92
C LYS A 109 -6.04 -31.74 5.92
N ASP A 110 -6.18 -30.89 4.93
CA ASP A 110 -7.27 -30.95 3.97
C ASP A 110 -7.21 -32.22 3.12
N ALA A 111 -6.01 -32.59 2.64
CA ALA A 111 -5.80 -33.83 1.91
C ALA A 111 -6.14 -35.06 2.77
N ALA A 112 -5.74 -35.08 4.05
CA ALA A 112 -6.06 -36.18 4.95
C ALA A 112 -7.56 -36.27 5.28
N GLU A 113 -8.25 -35.15 5.46
CA GLU A 113 -9.69 -35.11 5.68
C GLU A 113 -10.47 -35.59 4.45
N THR A 114 -10.08 -35.15 3.25
CA THR A 114 -10.70 -35.59 2.00
C THR A 114 -10.44 -37.06 1.73
N ALA A 115 -9.21 -37.55 1.92
CA ALA A 115 -8.88 -38.97 1.78
C ALA A 115 -9.75 -39.86 2.69
N LYS A 116 -9.95 -39.47 3.95
CA LYS A 116 -10.84 -40.18 4.89
C LYS A 116 -12.29 -40.20 4.41
N LYS A 117 -12.80 -39.08 3.89
CA LYS A 117 -14.16 -39.00 3.32
C LYS A 117 -14.31 -39.88 2.08
N ALA A 118 -13.33 -39.85 1.18
CA ALA A 118 -13.32 -40.69 -0.01
C ALA A 118 -13.35 -42.17 0.36
N GLN A 119 -12.48 -42.60 1.29
CA GLN A 119 -12.45 -43.97 1.80
C GLN A 119 -13.80 -44.40 2.41
N ALA A 120 -14.42 -43.55 3.24
CA ALA A 120 -15.70 -43.84 3.88
C ALA A 120 -16.86 -43.98 2.87
N ASN A 121 -16.73 -43.35 1.70
CA ASN A 121 -17.72 -43.41 0.61
C ASN A 121 -17.29 -44.35 -0.52
N HIS A 122 -16.24 -45.16 -0.33
CA HIS A 122 -15.68 -46.07 -1.34
C HIS A 122 -15.29 -45.38 -2.67
N LEU A 123 -14.84 -44.13 -2.58
CA LEU A 123 -14.33 -43.36 -3.71
C LEU A 123 -12.81 -43.48 -3.79
N GLU A 124 -12.28 -43.47 -5.01
CA GLU A 124 -10.86 -43.35 -5.26
C GLU A 124 -10.38 -41.94 -4.87
N PHE A 125 -9.22 -41.86 -4.20
CA PHE A 125 -8.58 -40.61 -3.84
C PHE A 125 -7.19 -40.55 -4.48
N HIS A 126 -6.95 -39.49 -5.23
CA HIS A 126 -5.62 -39.17 -5.73
C HIS A 126 -4.97 -38.16 -4.78
N PRO A 127 -3.68 -38.32 -4.45
CA PRO A 127 -2.97 -37.35 -3.64
C PRO A 127 -3.09 -35.94 -4.22
N TYR A 128 -3.23 -34.96 -3.34
CA TYR A 128 -3.14 -33.55 -3.72
C TYR A 128 -1.70 -33.18 -4.07
N ASP A 129 -1.52 -32.07 -4.78
CA ASP A 129 -0.20 -31.51 -5.05
C ASP A 129 -0.07 -30.11 -4.43
N LEU A 130 1.08 -29.79 -3.85
CA LEU A 130 1.43 -28.45 -3.39
C LEU A 130 2.84 -28.05 -3.86
N TYR A 131 2.90 -26.95 -4.61
CA TYR A 131 4.11 -26.32 -5.09
C TYR A 131 4.26 -24.95 -4.44
N ILE A 132 5.44 -24.66 -3.92
CA ILE A 132 5.83 -23.29 -3.52
C ILE A 132 7.15 -22.99 -4.18
N THR A 133 7.16 -21.97 -5.03
CA THR A 133 8.34 -21.53 -5.79
C THR A 133 8.53 -20.04 -5.66
N TYR A 134 9.68 -19.53 -6.09
CA TYR A 134 9.97 -18.11 -6.02
C TYR A 134 10.78 -17.62 -7.22
N LYS A 135 10.77 -16.30 -7.41
CA LYS A 135 11.64 -15.58 -8.34
C LYS A 135 12.15 -14.31 -7.68
N LEU A 136 13.48 -14.15 -7.65
CA LEU A 136 14.11 -12.87 -7.32
C LEU A 136 14.02 -11.96 -8.55
N LYS A 137 13.12 -10.98 -8.52
CA LYS A 137 12.81 -10.08 -9.65
C LYS A 137 13.78 -8.90 -9.73
N SER A 138 14.23 -8.43 -8.56
CA SER A 138 15.29 -7.42 -8.43
C SER A 138 16.09 -7.71 -7.17
N ASP A 139 17.42 -7.73 -7.26
CA ASP A 139 18.33 -7.99 -6.14
C ASP A 139 18.78 -6.71 -5.40
N GLY A 140 18.23 -5.55 -5.80
CA GLY A 140 18.60 -4.23 -5.28
C GLY A 140 19.74 -3.54 -6.03
N THR A 141 20.39 -4.17 -7.00
CA THR A 141 21.41 -3.51 -7.84
C THR A 141 20.84 -2.81 -9.07
N GLY A 142 19.59 -3.12 -9.41
CA GLY A 142 18.89 -2.60 -10.57
C GLY A 142 18.33 -1.18 -10.37
N SER A 143 17.31 -0.85 -11.17
CA SER A 143 16.55 0.39 -11.05
C SER A 143 15.15 0.08 -10.53
N PRO A 144 14.65 0.77 -9.49
CA PRO A 144 15.35 1.75 -8.66
C PRO A 144 16.46 1.11 -7.80
N ALA A 145 17.57 1.82 -7.62
CA ALA A 145 18.70 1.33 -6.84
C ALA A 145 18.30 1.09 -5.37
N GLY A 146 18.75 -0.02 -4.80
CA GLY A 146 18.42 -0.43 -3.44
C GLY A 146 17.04 -1.07 -3.27
N VAL A 147 16.24 -1.23 -4.34
CA VAL A 147 14.93 -1.90 -4.26
C VAL A 147 15.07 -3.38 -4.61
N LEU A 148 14.90 -4.21 -3.58
CA LEU A 148 14.74 -5.65 -3.67
C LEU A 148 13.29 -5.98 -4.00
N SER A 149 13.07 -6.94 -4.90
CA SER A 149 11.73 -7.44 -5.24
C SER A 149 11.75 -8.95 -5.40
N LEU A 150 10.89 -9.63 -4.63
CA LEU A 150 10.75 -11.08 -4.58
C LEU A 150 9.29 -11.47 -4.84
N GLU A 151 9.09 -12.43 -5.74
CA GLU A 151 7.81 -13.07 -6.01
C GLU A 151 7.83 -14.48 -5.42
N VAL A 152 6.81 -14.86 -4.65
CA VAL A 152 6.58 -16.22 -4.13
C VAL A 152 5.23 -16.71 -4.65
N ILE A 153 5.23 -17.85 -5.31
CA ILE A 153 4.04 -18.46 -5.92
C ILE A 153 3.71 -19.73 -5.15
N THR A 154 2.52 -19.76 -4.54
CA THR A 154 1.95 -20.94 -3.88
C THR A 154 0.83 -21.48 -4.74
N GLU A 155 0.98 -22.72 -5.21
CA GLU A 155 0.04 -23.35 -6.12
C GLU A 155 -0.23 -24.78 -5.68
N GLY A 156 -1.50 -25.12 -5.48
CA GLY A 156 -1.90 -26.49 -5.21
C GLY A 156 -3.02 -26.96 -6.12
N SER A 157 -3.13 -28.28 -6.26
CA SER A 157 -4.16 -28.94 -7.05
C SER A 157 -4.80 -30.06 -6.26
N GLU A 158 -6.13 -30.10 -6.32
CA GLU A 158 -6.98 -31.16 -5.78
C GLU A 158 -7.46 -32.12 -6.90
N GLY A 159 -6.74 -32.18 -8.03
CA GLY A 159 -7.12 -32.95 -9.23
C GLY A 159 -7.78 -32.12 -10.34
N GLY A 160 -7.62 -30.78 -10.30
CA GLY A 160 -8.19 -29.86 -11.28
C GLY A 160 -7.27 -28.66 -11.57
N THR A 161 -7.82 -27.65 -12.24
CA THR A 161 -7.08 -26.42 -12.52
C THR A 161 -6.77 -25.67 -11.24
N SER A 162 -5.48 -25.42 -11.01
CA SER A 162 -4.96 -24.67 -9.87
C SER A 162 -5.28 -23.18 -9.94
N MET A 163 -5.30 -22.56 -8.76
CA MET A 163 -5.43 -21.12 -8.56
C MET A 163 -4.21 -20.62 -7.77
N PRO A 164 -3.12 -20.21 -8.45
CA PRO A 164 -1.91 -19.79 -7.77
C PRO A 164 -2.15 -18.52 -6.93
N ARG A 165 -1.69 -18.53 -5.68
CA ARG A 165 -1.52 -17.33 -4.85
C ARG A 165 -0.14 -16.74 -5.14
N ILE A 166 -0.10 -15.45 -5.45
CA ILE A 166 1.14 -14.71 -5.72
C ILE A 166 1.35 -13.70 -4.60
N ASP A 167 2.33 -13.99 -3.75
CA ASP A 167 2.81 -13.09 -2.70
C ASP A 167 4.02 -12.32 -3.22
N THR A 168 4.04 -11.00 -3.01
CA THR A 168 5.13 -10.13 -3.47
C THR A 168 5.74 -9.38 -2.29
N TYR A 169 7.07 -9.33 -2.26
CA TYR A 169 7.84 -8.67 -1.21
C TYR A 169 8.78 -7.65 -1.85
N ASN A 170 8.46 -6.37 -1.66
CA ASN A 170 9.24 -5.25 -2.19
C ASN A 170 9.84 -4.47 -1.02
N VAL A 171 11.16 -4.33 -1.01
CA VAL A 171 11.90 -3.79 0.13
C VAL A 171 12.94 -2.80 -0.35
N LYS A 172 12.99 -1.64 0.30
CA LYS A 172 14.07 -0.68 0.19
C LYS A 172 15.17 -1.15 1.14
N ASN A 173 16.22 -1.75 0.58
CA ASN A 173 17.31 -2.36 1.32
C ASN A 173 18.33 -1.30 1.76
N THR A 174 18.02 -0.60 2.84
CA THR A 174 18.89 0.36 3.53
C THR A 174 19.30 -0.16 4.92
N SER A 175 20.12 0.59 5.67
CA SER A 175 20.49 0.23 7.05
C SER A 175 19.29 0.14 7.99
N GLU A 176 18.22 0.87 7.68
CA GLU A 176 16.88 0.71 8.23
C GLU A 176 15.99 0.33 7.05
N ALA A 177 15.70 -0.96 6.89
CA ALA A 177 14.98 -1.44 5.71
C ALA A 177 13.48 -1.20 5.87
N GLU A 178 12.82 -0.87 4.76
CA GLU A 178 11.41 -0.52 4.73
C GLU A 178 10.68 -1.20 3.57
N ARG A 179 9.40 -1.52 3.78
CA ARG A 179 8.55 -2.01 2.70
C ARG A 179 8.35 -0.91 1.66
N VAL A 180 8.50 -1.24 0.38
CA VAL A 180 8.16 -0.35 -0.74
C VAL A 180 6.68 -0.49 -1.06
N THR A 181 6.00 0.65 -1.20
CA THR A 181 4.62 0.75 -1.64
C THR A 181 4.53 1.30 -3.06
N LEU A 182 3.35 1.20 -3.69
CA LEU A 182 3.10 1.85 -4.98
C LEU A 182 3.17 3.38 -4.87
N GLU A 183 2.81 3.96 -3.72
CA GLU A 183 2.92 5.40 -3.48
C GLU A 183 4.39 5.85 -3.44
N ASP A 184 5.29 5.06 -2.87
CA ASP A 184 6.73 5.37 -2.87
C ASP A 184 7.32 5.41 -4.30
N LEU A 185 6.77 4.61 -5.20
CA LEU A 185 7.25 4.47 -6.58
C LEU A 185 6.60 5.46 -7.56
N LEU A 186 5.31 5.72 -7.39
CA LEU A 186 4.50 6.48 -8.35
C LEU A 186 4.04 7.85 -7.81
N GLY A 187 4.32 8.13 -6.53
CA GLY A 187 3.91 9.34 -5.83
C GLY A 187 2.47 9.28 -5.28
N ALA A 188 2.13 10.30 -4.49
CA ALA A 188 0.78 10.46 -3.97
C ALA A 188 -0.25 10.57 -5.11
N ASN A 189 -1.45 10.02 -4.89
CA ASN A 189 -2.54 9.98 -5.87
C ASN A 189 -2.24 9.20 -7.16
N TYR A 190 -1.26 8.29 -7.16
CA TYR A 190 -0.91 7.47 -8.33
C TYR A 190 -2.09 6.67 -8.91
N LYS A 191 -3.06 6.33 -8.06
CA LYS A 191 -4.07 5.31 -8.35
C LYS A 191 -4.91 5.60 -9.60
N GLU A 192 -5.37 6.85 -9.75
CA GLU A 192 -6.21 7.22 -10.90
C GLU A 192 -5.44 7.05 -12.22
N LYS A 193 -4.20 7.53 -12.25
CA LYS A 193 -3.33 7.39 -13.42
C LYS A 193 -3.01 5.92 -13.70
N LEU A 194 -2.64 5.16 -12.67
CA LEU A 194 -2.32 3.74 -12.81
C LEU A 194 -3.51 2.94 -13.36
N ASP A 195 -4.71 3.16 -12.82
CA ASP A 195 -5.93 2.50 -13.28
C ASP A 195 -6.28 2.88 -14.72
N ALA A 196 -6.10 4.15 -15.09
CA ALA A 196 -6.29 4.62 -16.46
C ALA A 196 -5.30 3.96 -17.43
N ASP A 197 -4.03 3.86 -17.05
CA ASP A 197 -2.98 3.25 -17.87
C ASP A 197 -3.21 1.72 -18.03
N ILE A 198 -3.61 1.02 -16.97
CA ILE A 198 -3.98 -0.40 -17.03
C ILE A 198 -5.16 -0.60 -17.99
N LEU A 199 -6.22 0.20 -17.86
CA LEU A 199 -7.37 0.15 -18.76
C LEU A 199 -6.98 0.45 -20.21
N ALA A 200 -6.04 1.38 -20.44
CA ALA A 200 -5.52 1.66 -21.77
C ALA A 200 -4.76 0.46 -22.34
N GLN A 201 -3.93 -0.24 -21.55
CA GLN A 201 -3.25 -1.47 -21.97
C GLN A 201 -4.25 -2.60 -22.25
N MET A 202 -5.27 -2.78 -21.40
CA MET A 202 -6.32 -3.78 -21.63
C MET A 202 -7.04 -3.55 -22.97
N LYS A 203 -7.32 -2.28 -23.33
CA LYS A 203 -8.02 -1.91 -24.58
C LYS A 203 -7.24 -2.23 -25.85
N GLN A 204 -5.93 -2.48 -25.74
CA GLN A 204 -5.12 -2.89 -26.89
C GLN A 204 -5.38 -4.36 -27.28
N ASP A 205 -5.92 -5.16 -26.37
CA ASP A 205 -6.23 -6.58 -26.60
C ASP A 205 -7.59 -6.94 -25.94
N PRO A 206 -8.71 -6.49 -26.53
CA PRO A 206 -10.03 -6.60 -25.93
C PRO A 206 -10.56 -8.04 -25.85
N ASP A 207 -10.03 -8.97 -26.65
CA ASP A 207 -10.42 -10.38 -26.61
C ASP A 207 -9.72 -11.15 -25.46
N LYS A 208 -8.64 -10.58 -24.92
CA LYS A 208 -7.85 -11.19 -23.85
C LYS A 208 -8.37 -10.85 -22.45
N TYR A 209 -8.98 -9.68 -22.27
CA TYR A 209 -9.33 -9.14 -20.95
C TYR A 209 -10.82 -8.82 -20.78
N PHE A 210 -11.34 -9.01 -19.57
CA PHE A 210 -12.71 -8.69 -19.18
C PHE A 210 -12.76 -7.30 -18.54
N PHE A 211 -13.14 -6.28 -19.32
CA PHE A 211 -13.17 -4.88 -18.87
C PHE A 211 -14.19 -4.65 -17.76
N GLU A 212 -15.34 -5.32 -17.85
CA GLU A 212 -16.42 -5.29 -16.90
C GLU A 212 -16.01 -5.80 -15.51
N ASP A 213 -15.01 -6.68 -15.45
CA ASP A 213 -14.49 -7.26 -14.21
C ASP A 213 -13.36 -6.43 -13.61
N TYR A 214 -12.80 -5.47 -14.35
CA TYR A 214 -11.81 -4.53 -13.81
C TYR A 214 -12.47 -3.55 -12.83
N LYS A 215 -12.18 -3.71 -11.54
CA LYS A 215 -12.69 -2.83 -10.46
C LYS A 215 -11.66 -1.79 -9.99
N GLY A 216 -10.57 -1.62 -10.73
CA GLY A 216 -9.41 -0.85 -10.31
C GLY A 216 -8.44 -1.67 -9.47
N THR A 217 -7.23 -1.14 -9.32
CA THR A 217 -6.20 -1.64 -8.41
C THR A 217 -6.67 -1.61 -6.95
N PHE A 218 -6.16 -2.52 -6.12
CA PHE A 218 -6.45 -2.53 -4.68
C PHE A 218 -5.40 -1.73 -3.89
N THR A 219 -5.69 -1.37 -2.63
CA THR A 219 -4.72 -0.68 -1.74
C THR A 219 -3.45 -1.50 -1.55
N GLU A 220 -3.59 -2.82 -1.41
CA GLU A 220 -2.48 -3.76 -1.29
C GLU A 220 -2.31 -4.56 -2.59
N GLN A 221 -2.42 -3.90 -3.74
CA GLN A 221 -2.24 -4.54 -5.04
C GLN A 221 -0.87 -5.22 -5.13
N SER A 222 -0.83 -6.50 -5.51
CA SER A 222 0.43 -7.22 -5.74
C SER A 222 1.20 -6.57 -6.89
N PHE A 223 2.49 -6.32 -6.66
CA PHE A 223 3.39 -5.77 -7.66
C PHE A 223 4.81 -6.24 -7.42
N TYR A 224 5.65 -6.17 -8.45
CA TYR A 224 7.09 -6.38 -8.30
C TYR A 224 7.87 -5.45 -9.22
N ILE A 225 9.18 -5.33 -8.97
CA ILE A 225 10.10 -4.59 -9.82
C ILE A 225 10.98 -5.57 -10.57
N GLU A 226 11.02 -5.44 -11.88
CA GLU A 226 11.85 -6.28 -12.76
C GLU A 226 12.40 -5.40 -13.88
N ASN A 227 13.72 -5.44 -14.09
CA ASN A 227 14.39 -4.73 -15.20
C ASN A 227 14.10 -3.21 -15.31
N GLY A 228 13.84 -2.52 -14.19
CA GLY A 228 13.50 -1.09 -14.22
C GLY A 228 12.03 -0.80 -14.51
N GLU A 229 11.18 -1.83 -14.52
CA GLU A 229 9.75 -1.71 -14.70
C GLU A 229 9.02 -2.06 -13.41
N LEU A 230 7.96 -1.31 -13.12
CA LEU A 230 6.91 -1.71 -12.20
C LEU A 230 5.99 -2.69 -12.93
N VAL A 231 5.75 -3.85 -12.31
CA VAL A 231 4.82 -4.86 -12.82
C VAL A 231 3.66 -5.02 -11.83
N ILE A 232 2.45 -4.68 -12.26
CA ILE A 232 1.21 -4.90 -11.50
C ILE A 232 0.66 -6.27 -11.83
N VAL A 233 0.35 -7.08 -10.81
CA VAL A 233 -0.09 -8.47 -10.96
C VAL A 233 -1.52 -8.64 -10.48
N PHE A 234 -2.37 -9.24 -11.31
CA PHE A 234 -3.74 -9.60 -10.96
C PHE A 234 -3.88 -11.11 -10.76
N PRO A 235 -4.74 -11.57 -9.83
CA PRO A 235 -5.00 -13.00 -9.66
C PRO A 235 -5.52 -13.65 -10.95
N LYS A 236 -5.18 -14.92 -11.14
CA LYS A 236 -5.76 -15.73 -12.22
C LYS A 236 -7.29 -15.67 -12.16
N TYR A 237 -7.93 -15.58 -13.33
CA TYR A 237 -9.38 -15.39 -13.51
C TYR A 237 -9.98 -14.04 -13.09
N SER A 238 -9.22 -13.11 -12.50
CA SER A 238 -9.86 -11.89 -11.96
C SER A 238 -10.34 -10.91 -13.02
N ILE A 239 -9.65 -10.83 -14.15
CA ILE A 239 -9.92 -9.90 -15.26
C ILE A 239 -9.63 -10.52 -16.64
N ALA A 240 -9.46 -11.84 -16.70
CA ALA A 240 -9.10 -12.57 -17.91
C ALA A 240 -9.45 -14.06 -17.80
N ALA A 241 -9.53 -14.76 -18.92
CA ALA A 241 -9.72 -16.21 -18.94
C ALA A 241 -8.50 -16.98 -18.39
N GLY A 242 -8.69 -18.22 -17.96
CA GLY A 242 -7.66 -19.01 -17.27
C GLY A 242 -6.37 -19.27 -18.05
N TYR A 243 -6.42 -19.29 -19.39
CA TYR A 243 -5.23 -19.49 -20.24
C TYR A 243 -4.27 -18.29 -20.19
N VAL A 244 -4.75 -17.11 -19.79
CA VAL A 244 -3.93 -15.91 -19.59
C VAL A 244 -3.08 -16.03 -18.31
N GLY A 245 -3.41 -16.96 -17.42
CA GLY A 245 -2.75 -17.10 -16.13
C GLY A 245 -3.08 -15.91 -15.22
N SER A 246 -2.07 -15.40 -14.52
CA SER A 246 -2.16 -14.18 -13.71
C SER A 246 -1.79 -12.96 -14.58
N PRO A 247 -2.74 -12.07 -14.92
CA PRO A 247 -2.46 -10.94 -15.78
C PRO A 247 -1.41 -9.98 -15.17
N GLU A 248 -0.48 -9.53 -16.00
CA GLU A 248 0.57 -8.57 -15.63
C GLU A 248 0.49 -7.32 -16.51
N PHE A 249 0.66 -6.14 -15.90
CA PHE A 249 0.78 -4.86 -16.61
C PHE A 249 2.09 -4.18 -16.21
N ARG A 250 2.86 -3.76 -17.22
CA ARG A 250 4.24 -3.26 -17.03
C ARG A 250 4.31 -1.76 -17.30
N PHE A 251 5.07 -1.05 -16.46
CA PHE A 251 5.26 0.40 -16.52
C PHE A 251 6.73 0.73 -16.27
N SER A 252 7.36 1.50 -17.16
CA SER A 252 8.74 1.94 -16.96
C SER A 252 8.84 2.86 -15.74
N LEU A 253 9.80 2.58 -14.84
CA LEU A 253 10.15 3.45 -13.71
C LEU A 253 11.32 4.38 -14.01
N LYS A 254 11.92 4.29 -15.22
CA LYS A 254 12.86 5.32 -15.64
C LYS A 254 12.08 6.63 -15.74
N ASN A 255 12.67 7.70 -15.20
CA ASN A 255 12.37 9.06 -15.64
C ASN A 255 12.73 9.15 -17.12
N ASP A 256 11.93 8.54 -17.99
CA ASP A 256 11.69 9.17 -19.27
C ASP A 256 11.05 10.52 -18.90
N PRO A 257 11.50 11.64 -19.45
CA PRO A 257 10.62 12.78 -19.55
C PRO A 257 9.42 12.29 -20.39
N SER A 258 8.41 11.71 -19.73
CA SER A 258 7.03 11.97 -20.16
C SER A 258 7.01 13.48 -20.34
N PRO A 259 6.79 13.98 -21.56
CA PRO A 259 7.21 15.31 -21.92
C PRO A 259 6.74 16.24 -20.82
N GLU A 260 7.69 16.92 -20.19
CA GLU A 260 7.43 18.27 -19.74
C GLU A 260 6.91 18.97 -20.99
N THR A 261 5.59 18.93 -21.19
CA THR A 261 4.91 19.94 -21.96
C THR A 261 5.14 21.20 -21.16
N LYS A 262 6.25 21.87 -21.51
CA LYS A 262 6.34 23.30 -21.36
C LYS A 262 4.98 23.88 -21.78
N PRO A 263 4.43 24.80 -21.00
CA PRO A 263 3.10 25.33 -21.23
C PRO A 263 3.12 26.09 -22.56
N ASN A 264 2.72 25.42 -23.64
CA ASN A 264 2.02 25.93 -24.80
C ASN A 264 1.90 24.80 -25.83
N ASP A 265 0.74 24.75 -26.47
CA ASP A 265 0.42 23.94 -27.65
C ASP A 265 -0.15 22.54 -27.41
N VAL A 266 -1.17 22.42 -26.55
CA VAL A 266 -2.40 21.70 -26.96
C VAL A 266 -3.64 22.47 -26.47
N LYS A 267 -4.53 22.77 -27.40
CA LYS A 267 -5.80 23.50 -27.24
C LYS A 267 -6.74 22.76 -26.26
N PRO A 268 -7.37 23.45 -25.29
CA PRO A 268 -8.05 22.83 -24.15
C PRO A 268 -9.48 22.38 -24.49
N GLU A 269 -9.87 21.23 -23.96
CA GLU A 269 -11.27 20.91 -23.70
C GLU A 269 -11.61 21.38 -22.27
N ALA A 270 -12.63 22.22 -22.15
CA ALA A 270 -12.75 23.22 -21.09
C ALA A 270 -13.00 22.65 -19.67
N ALA A 271 -12.20 23.10 -18.69
CA ALA A 271 -12.44 22.89 -17.27
C ALA A 271 -13.68 23.67 -16.80
N VAL A 272 -14.67 22.98 -16.26
CA VAL A 272 -15.90 23.59 -15.69
C VAL A 272 -15.56 24.28 -14.37
N LYS A 273 -15.80 25.59 -14.29
CA LYS A 273 -15.57 26.43 -13.09
C LYS A 273 -16.89 26.84 -12.44
N LEU A 274 -16.91 27.00 -11.12
CA LEU A 274 -18.05 27.56 -10.39
C LEU A 274 -18.05 29.09 -10.51
N ASP A 275 -19.14 29.68 -11.02
CA ASP A 275 -19.32 31.13 -11.15
C ASP A 275 -20.16 31.66 -9.97
N LEU A 276 -19.51 32.40 -9.07
CA LEU A 276 -20.11 32.89 -7.83
C LEU A 276 -21.20 33.94 -8.04
N LYS A 277 -21.26 34.62 -9.19
CA LYS A 277 -22.37 35.56 -9.48
C LYS A 277 -23.70 34.84 -9.68
N LYS A 278 -23.66 33.55 -10.03
CA LYS A 278 -24.83 32.71 -10.28
C LYS A 278 -25.19 31.80 -9.10
N VAL A 279 -24.46 31.90 -8.00
CA VAL A 279 -24.66 31.10 -6.80
C VAL A 279 -25.10 32.01 -5.66
N THR A 280 -26.21 31.69 -5.02
CA THR A 280 -26.64 32.44 -3.83
C THR A 280 -25.61 32.26 -2.73
N ALA A 281 -25.02 33.37 -2.26
CA ALA A 281 -24.02 33.36 -1.21
C ALA A 281 -24.30 34.42 -0.14
N TYR A 282 -23.84 34.17 1.08
CA TYR A 282 -23.80 35.16 2.15
C TYR A 282 -22.54 34.95 3.00
N THR A 283 -22.17 35.95 3.78
CA THR A 283 -21.05 35.84 4.72
C THR A 283 -21.57 35.35 6.06
N GLY A 284 -21.16 34.15 6.47
CA GLY A 284 -21.53 33.54 7.75
C GLY A 284 -20.68 34.03 8.92
N VAL A 285 -20.85 33.38 10.06
CA VAL A 285 -20.12 33.69 11.31
C VAL A 285 -18.62 33.49 11.08
N HIS A 286 -17.78 34.36 11.66
CA HIS A 286 -16.32 34.40 11.46
C HIS A 286 -15.84 34.74 10.04
N GLY A 287 -16.70 35.34 9.20
CA GLY A 287 -16.29 35.83 7.88
C GLY A 287 -16.19 34.75 6.79
N VAL A 288 -16.66 33.53 7.08
CA VAL A 288 -16.65 32.43 6.10
C VAL A 288 -17.75 32.65 5.06
N ARG A 289 -17.40 32.65 3.78
CA ARG A 289 -18.37 32.78 2.68
C ARG A 289 -19.12 31.47 2.49
N MET A 290 -20.44 31.52 2.65
CA MET A 290 -21.34 30.38 2.55
C MET A 290 -22.08 30.42 1.21
N VAL A 291 -22.11 29.31 0.48
CA VAL A 291 -22.70 29.16 -0.86
C VAL A 291 -23.83 28.13 -0.85
N SER A 292 -24.89 28.38 -1.64
CA SER A 292 -26.03 27.46 -1.79
C SER A 292 -25.57 26.14 -2.39
N LEU A 293 -25.72 25.04 -1.64
CA LEU A 293 -25.30 23.71 -2.10
C LEU A 293 -26.06 23.25 -3.35
N ARG A 294 -27.32 23.67 -3.48
CA ARG A 294 -28.15 23.37 -4.66
C ARG A 294 -27.67 24.10 -5.90
N ASP A 295 -27.34 25.39 -5.77
CA ASP A 295 -26.90 26.21 -6.91
C ASP A 295 -25.52 25.70 -7.40
N VAL A 296 -24.64 25.33 -6.46
CA VAL A 296 -23.36 24.66 -6.73
C VAL A 296 -23.57 23.33 -7.45
N ALA A 297 -24.43 22.45 -6.92
CA ALA A 297 -24.69 21.15 -7.54
C ALA A 297 -25.24 21.32 -8.97
N GLN A 298 -26.18 22.23 -9.18
CA GLN A 298 -26.78 22.49 -10.49
C GLN A 298 -25.76 23.03 -11.49
N GLN A 299 -24.95 24.02 -11.11
CA GLN A 299 -23.97 24.62 -12.01
C GLN A 299 -22.85 23.65 -12.40
N LEU A 300 -22.52 22.73 -11.50
CA LEU A 300 -21.49 21.72 -11.71
C LEU A 300 -22.05 20.38 -12.21
N SER A 301 -23.35 20.30 -12.50
CA SER A 301 -24.05 19.10 -12.96
C SER A 301 -23.92 17.89 -12.01
N TYR A 302 -23.98 18.13 -10.71
CA TYR A 302 -24.15 17.09 -9.69
C TYR A 302 -25.63 16.82 -9.42
N GLU A 303 -25.98 15.55 -9.26
CA GLU A 303 -27.25 15.13 -8.70
C GLU A 303 -27.25 15.38 -7.19
N LEU A 304 -28.27 16.07 -6.66
CA LEU A 304 -28.42 16.39 -5.24
C LEU A 304 -29.65 15.68 -4.65
N LYS A 305 -29.45 14.84 -3.64
CA LYS A 305 -30.52 14.16 -2.90
C LYS A 305 -30.52 14.55 -1.43
N TRP A 306 -31.66 15.01 -0.91
CA TRP A 306 -31.83 15.33 0.51
C TRP A 306 -32.41 14.13 1.28
N ASP A 307 -31.85 13.85 2.45
CA ASP A 307 -32.37 12.91 3.42
C ASP A 307 -32.80 13.67 4.68
N ALA A 308 -34.12 13.71 4.92
CA ALA A 308 -34.74 14.40 6.04
C ALA A 308 -34.56 13.68 7.38
N ALA A 309 -34.42 12.34 7.39
CA ALA A 309 -34.27 11.56 8.61
C ALA A 309 -32.90 11.79 9.24
N THR A 310 -31.86 11.88 8.40
CA THR A 310 -30.48 12.11 8.84
C THR A 310 -30.03 13.57 8.72
N LYS A 311 -30.90 14.45 8.21
CA LYS A 311 -30.65 15.88 7.96
C LYS A 311 -29.37 16.10 7.15
N SER A 312 -29.22 15.39 6.04
CA SER A 312 -28.03 15.48 5.18
C SER A 312 -28.36 15.49 3.70
N ALA A 313 -27.47 16.07 2.91
CA ALA A 313 -27.54 16.10 1.46
C ALA A 313 -26.43 15.25 0.85
N GLU A 314 -26.75 14.44 -0.14
CA GLU A 314 -25.80 13.66 -0.94
C GLU A 314 -25.65 14.28 -2.32
N LEU A 315 -24.41 14.46 -2.77
CA LEU A 315 -24.08 14.90 -4.11
C LEU A 315 -23.41 13.76 -4.85
N LYS A 316 -23.87 13.50 -6.07
CA LYS A 316 -23.30 12.48 -6.95
C LYS A 316 -23.09 13.04 -8.36
N LYS A 317 -21.92 12.81 -8.93
CA LYS A 317 -21.63 13.09 -10.34
C LYS A 317 -20.64 12.04 -10.84
N ASP A 318 -21.03 11.27 -11.83
CA ASP A 318 -20.25 10.13 -12.32
C ASP A 318 -19.83 9.20 -11.15
N ALA A 319 -18.52 9.04 -10.91
CA ALA A 319 -17.97 8.27 -9.80
C ALA A 319 -17.77 9.09 -8.50
N GLN A 320 -17.97 10.41 -8.54
CA GLN A 320 -17.82 11.29 -7.39
C GLN A 320 -19.08 11.25 -6.53
N TRP A 321 -18.92 10.89 -5.25
CA TRP A 321 -19.98 10.93 -4.25
C TRP A 321 -19.47 11.60 -2.98
N THR A 322 -20.30 12.50 -2.44
CA THR A 322 -20.05 13.19 -1.18
C THR A 322 -21.35 13.37 -0.41
N ARG A 323 -21.23 13.45 0.92
CA ARG A 323 -22.35 13.69 1.83
C ARG A 323 -22.04 14.86 2.74
N VAL A 324 -23.00 15.75 2.86
CA VAL A 324 -22.96 16.96 3.67
C VAL A 324 -24.03 16.87 4.75
N SER A 325 -23.64 16.90 6.02
CA SER A 325 -24.57 16.79 7.16
C SER A 325 -24.85 18.15 7.80
N LEU A 326 -26.12 18.51 7.97
CA LEU A 326 -26.51 19.79 8.56
C LEU A 326 -25.93 19.96 9.98
N GLY A 327 -25.32 21.12 10.24
CA GLY A 327 -24.77 21.47 11.56
C GLY A 327 -23.50 20.71 11.95
N LYS A 328 -22.88 19.94 11.05
CA LYS A 328 -21.62 19.23 11.29
C LYS A 328 -20.52 19.69 10.35
N ASP A 329 -19.45 20.25 10.88
CA ASP A 329 -18.24 20.60 10.14
C ASP A 329 -17.42 19.33 9.84
N SER A 330 -17.94 18.52 8.93
CA SER A 330 -17.42 17.19 8.63
C SER A 330 -17.86 16.81 7.22
N TYR A 331 -16.90 16.86 6.29
CA TYR A 331 -17.16 16.73 4.86
C TYR A 331 -16.40 15.55 4.29
N PHE A 332 -17.12 14.72 3.54
CA PHE A 332 -16.59 13.48 2.98
C PHE A 332 -16.39 13.65 1.48
N PHE A 333 -15.33 13.08 0.90
CA PHE A 333 -15.22 12.93 -0.54
C PHE A 333 -14.73 11.52 -0.84
N ALA A 334 -15.44 10.80 -1.71
CA ALA A 334 -15.03 9.49 -2.21
C ALA A 334 -14.59 8.49 -1.10
N LYS A 335 -15.29 8.50 0.05
CA LYS A 335 -15.07 7.61 1.21
C LYS A 335 -13.77 7.81 2.00
N MET A 336 -13.14 8.98 1.88
CA MET A 336 -12.02 9.40 2.76
C MET A 336 -12.47 9.84 4.16
N ALA A 337 -11.51 9.97 5.08
CA ALA A 337 -11.73 10.51 6.41
C ALA A 337 -12.34 11.93 6.33
N PRO A 338 -13.34 12.27 7.16
CA PRO A 338 -14.02 13.55 7.06
C PRO A 338 -13.08 14.72 7.35
N LYS A 339 -13.05 15.69 6.43
CA LYS A 339 -12.29 16.94 6.58
C LYS A 339 -13.16 18.01 7.24
N THR A 340 -12.58 18.76 8.18
CA THR A 340 -13.17 19.98 8.75
C THR A 340 -12.78 21.18 7.89
N LEU A 341 -13.74 22.03 7.57
CA LEU A 341 -13.55 23.24 6.74
C LEU A 341 -13.70 24.53 7.56
N GLY A 342 -13.89 24.44 8.87
CA GLY A 342 -13.95 25.58 9.79
C GLY A 342 -15.34 26.22 9.91
N ALA A 343 -16.34 25.74 9.17
CA ALA A 343 -17.73 26.13 9.32
C ALA A 343 -18.65 24.98 8.92
N ALA A 344 -19.70 24.75 9.70
CA ALA A 344 -20.67 23.68 9.44
C ALA A 344 -21.73 24.10 8.41
N PRO A 345 -22.37 23.15 7.69
CA PRO A 345 -23.48 23.46 6.80
C PRO A 345 -24.65 24.05 7.59
N MET A 346 -25.30 25.09 7.05
CA MET A 346 -26.40 25.79 7.71
C MET A 346 -27.64 25.85 6.83
N LEU A 347 -28.80 25.69 7.44
CA LEU A 347 -30.09 25.86 6.79
C LEU A 347 -30.58 27.28 7.08
N GLN A 348 -30.73 28.09 6.04
CA GLN A 348 -31.26 29.45 6.15
C GLN A 348 -32.25 29.69 5.02
N ASN A 349 -33.41 30.27 5.33
CA ASN A 349 -34.49 30.51 4.35
C ASN A 349 -34.84 29.26 3.52
N ASN A 350 -34.87 28.09 4.18
CA ASN A 350 -35.14 26.79 3.57
C ASN A 350 -34.14 26.35 2.47
N LYS A 351 -32.94 26.95 2.43
CA LYS A 351 -31.82 26.55 1.57
C LYS A 351 -30.64 26.08 2.43
N LEU A 352 -29.98 25.02 1.98
CA LEU A 352 -28.78 24.49 2.62
C LEU A 352 -27.55 25.17 2.04
N TYR A 353 -26.76 25.76 2.91
CA TYR A 353 -25.51 26.44 2.57
C TYR A 353 -24.32 25.68 3.12
N VAL A 354 -23.23 25.67 2.35
CA VAL A 354 -21.93 25.10 2.72
C VAL A 354 -20.84 26.17 2.60
N PRO A 355 -19.72 26.03 3.32
CA PRO A 355 -18.56 26.90 3.12
C PRO A 355 -18.08 26.83 1.68
N ILE A 356 -17.61 27.94 1.13
CA ILE A 356 -17.04 27.97 -0.23
C ILE A 356 -15.87 26.98 -0.39
N GLN A 357 -15.14 26.72 0.70
CA GLN A 357 -14.09 25.71 0.78
C GLN A 357 -14.61 24.30 0.46
N PHE A 358 -15.90 24.02 0.64
CA PHE A 358 -16.46 22.74 0.20
C PHE A 358 -16.30 22.56 -1.31
N VAL A 359 -16.44 23.64 -2.08
CA VAL A 359 -16.30 23.56 -3.55
C VAL A 359 -14.84 23.40 -3.96
N THR A 360 -13.93 24.15 -3.33
CA THR A 360 -12.51 24.11 -3.68
C THR A 360 -11.78 22.89 -3.12
N ASP A 361 -12.11 22.47 -1.90
CA ASP A 361 -11.32 21.47 -1.17
C ASP A 361 -11.95 20.08 -1.17
N ILE A 362 -13.27 19.99 -1.33
CA ILE A 362 -14.00 18.71 -1.32
C ILE A 362 -14.40 18.35 -2.75
N LEU A 363 -15.03 19.26 -3.49
CA LEU A 363 -15.38 19.01 -4.89
C LEU A 363 -14.21 19.26 -5.87
N ASN A 364 -13.12 19.87 -5.39
CA ASN A 364 -11.93 20.23 -6.16
C ASN A 364 -12.24 21.07 -7.42
N VAL A 365 -13.20 21.99 -7.31
CA VAL A 365 -13.63 22.85 -8.41
C VAL A 365 -13.11 24.27 -8.24
N GLN A 366 -12.54 24.80 -9.31
CA GLN A 366 -12.08 26.19 -9.35
C GLN A 366 -13.27 27.15 -9.33
N VAL A 367 -13.12 28.22 -8.56
CA VAL A 367 -14.15 29.24 -8.39
C VAL A 367 -13.74 30.52 -9.11
N GLN A 368 -14.68 31.14 -9.81
CA GLN A 368 -14.54 32.44 -10.46
C GLN A 368 -15.60 33.41 -9.95
N ASP A 369 -15.20 34.66 -9.72
CA ASP A 369 -16.05 35.73 -9.17
C ASP A 369 -16.72 36.58 -10.25
#